data_AF-A0A970HW11-F1
#
_entry.id   AF-A0A970HW11-F1
#
_cell.length_a   1.000
_cell.length_b   1.000
_cell.length_c   1.000
_cell.angle_alpha   90.00
_cell.angle_beta   90.00
_cell.angle_gamma   90.00
#
_symmetry.space_group_name_H-M   'P 1'
#
loop_
_entity.id
_entity.type
_entity.pdbx_description
1 polymer ?
#
loop_
_entity_poly.entity_id
_entity_poly.type
_entity_poly.pdbx_seq_one_letter_code
_entity_poly.pdbx_strand_id
1 'polypeptide(L)'
;MDRARWQKWIFEGVEKPLGTRTLACFNANVDVVAHLEPSVVHNLLQAVTEEFGPLPEVAPNATSVRSVGEFLSLLKESLAQGKSTYAVLEDLSVLGWFDRFFSDARRAMGGQAGIIGNQMAALGAHSTVYVPALAPAQADMFRPEVKVPVVREGRLELVPAREAASPDDVLKVNWIFEYAAGLDFDFGTETVRTPRANRVIIATRPAGLEMSFCGEVCECIDELGRKADVAFMAGYHYAKPEDFEEYLAKVTAQLETLRAGNPDLRIHYEYVPAKHASIETTLLREICSRVNSFGINEHEIVRVLSLFGLEDAARAIDDDESAVSLYRGALALLRKLGVERIQLHNLGYYVIVLSKPYGTAPQLVREAALYGSTVNAAKAKYGGVVDVDQVQSMREWPLSDIGFTQLEKFAASDEVRAALKQVDEGIWEAEDHWALVVPAHVVPDPVSTVGMGDTISSSSYAREVQLGALVAPHV
;
A
#
# COMPACT_ATOMS: atom_id res chain seq x y z
N MET A 1 -17.79 21.45 -15.09
CA MET A 1 -16.33 21.19 -15.14
C MET A 1 -15.91 20.75 -16.53
N ASP A 2 -14.68 21.05 -16.93
CA ASP A 2 -14.18 20.74 -18.27
C ASP A 2 -13.48 19.37 -18.27
N ARG A 3 -14.24 18.31 -18.51
CA ARG A 3 -13.69 16.94 -18.54
C ARG A 3 -12.63 16.78 -19.64
N ALA A 4 -12.70 17.54 -20.72
CA ALA A 4 -11.71 17.46 -21.80
C ALA A 4 -10.34 17.98 -21.34
N ARG A 5 -10.32 19.00 -20.45
CA ARG A 5 -9.10 19.50 -19.81
C ARG A 5 -8.42 18.43 -18.95
N TRP A 6 -9.20 17.72 -18.14
CA TRP A 6 -8.68 16.59 -17.33
C TRP A 6 -8.10 15.48 -18.20
N GLN A 7 -8.80 15.12 -19.29
CA GLN A 7 -8.31 14.12 -20.23
C GLN A 7 -6.98 14.55 -20.88
N LYS A 8 -6.86 15.84 -21.25
CA LYS A 8 -5.63 16.37 -21.83
C LYS A 8 -4.43 16.21 -20.89
N TRP A 9 -4.58 16.45 -19.59
CA TRP A 9 -3.50 16.22 -18.62
C TRP A 9 -3.10 14.75 -18.52
N ILE A 10 -4.04 13.82 -18.63
CA ILE A 10 -3.74 12.38 -18.68
C ILE A 10 -2.90 12.07 -19.92
N PHE A 11 -3.34 12.53 -21.10
CA PHE A 11 -2.61 12.34 -22.35
C PHE A 11 -1.16 12.82 -22.24
N GLU A 12 -0.94 14.06 -21.79
CA GLU A 12 0.39 14.65 -21.62
C GLU A 12 1.21 13.93 -20.52
N GLY A 13 0.53 13.44 -19.49
CA GLY A 13 1.15 12.81 -18.32
C GLY A 13 1.74 11.42 -18.57
N VAL A 14 1.11 10.61 -19.43
CA VAL A 14 1.50 9.19 -19.61
C VAL A 14 2.47 8.93 -20.77
N GLU A 15 2.80 9.93 -21.59
CA GLU A 15 3.69 9.75 -22.74
C GLU A 15 5.14 9.39 -22.34
N LYS A 16 5.58 9.79 -21.15
CA LYS A 16 6.99 9.65 -20.75
C LYS A 16 7.15 8.63 -19.63
N PRO A 17 8.10 7.67 -19.76
CA PRO A 17 8.42 6.75 -18.67
C PRO A 17 8.91 7.51 -17.43
N LEU A 18 8.89 6.81 -16.30
CA LEU A 18 9.62 7.26 -15.12
C LEU A 18 11.13 7.21 -15.39
N GLY A 19 11.86 8.19 -14.87
CA GLY A 19 13.33 8.22 -14.88
C GLY A 19 13.95 8.39 -13.49
N THR A 20 13.10 8.43 -12.46
CA THR A 20 13.47 8.66 -11.07
C THR A 20 14.26 7.47 -10.51
N ARG A 21 15.21 7.73 -9.61
CA ARG A 21 15.86 6.70 -8.80
C ARG A 21 15.01 6.43 -7.57
N THR A 22 14.44 5.23 -7.47
CA THR A 22 13.50 4.88 -6.41
C THR A 22 14.12 3.87 -5.46
N LEU A 23 13.91 4.05 -4.16
CA LEU A 23 14.19 3.05 -3.13
C LEU A 23 12.87 2.57 -2.52
N ALA A 24 12.62 1.27 -2.43
CA ALA A 24 11.46 0.73 -1.73
C ALA A 24 11.88 -0.22 -0.60
N CYS A 25 11.37 0.04 0.60
CA CYS A 25 11.68 -0.66 1.85
C CYS A 25 10.40 -0.84 2.67
N PHE A 26 10.24 -1.81 3.57
CA PHE A 26 11.11 -2.96 3.86
C PHE A 26 10.45 -4.29 3.54
N ASN A 27 9.12 -4.34 3.50
CA ASN A 27 8.42 -5.61 3.47
C ASN A 27 8.14 -6.07 2.04
N ALA A 28 8.71 -7.22 1.70
CA ALA A 28 8.26 -8.05 0.60
C ALA A 28 7.87 -9.44 1.16
N ASN A 29 7.00 -10.14 0.46
CA ASN A 29 6.67 -11.53 0.74
C ASN A 29 6.16 -12.22 -0.53
N VAL A 30 5.95 -13.53 -0.45
CA VAL A 30 5.18 -14.25 -1.46
C VAL A 30 3.72 -14.26 -1.05
N ASP A 31 2.84 -13.73 -1.89
CA ASP A 31 1.41 -13.94 -1.76
C ASP A 31 1.03 -15.18 -2.57
N VAL A 32 0.47 -16.19 -1.89
CA VAL A 32 -0.05 -17.42 -2.49
C VAL A 32 -1.56 -17.27 -2.60
N VAL A 33 -2.03 -17.00 -3.81
CA VAL A 33 -3.43 -16.69 -4.09
C VAL A 33 -4.16 -17.96 -4.51
N ALA A 34 -5.10 -18.39 -3.68
CA ALA A 34 -5.99 -19.52 -3.91
C ALA A 34 -7.42 -19.01 -4.14
N HIS A 35 -8.06 -19.47 -5.21
CA HIS A 35 -9.49 -19.26 -5.39
C HIS A 35 -10.26 -20.34 -4.62
N LEU A 36 -11.20 -19.90 -3.78
CA LEU A 36 -12.03 -20.78 -2.99
C LEU A 36 -13.16 -21.34 -3.85
N GLU A 37 -13.09 -22.65 -4.09
CA GLU A 37 -14.19 -23.41 -4.67
C GLU A 37 -14.94 -24.16 -3.56
N PRO A 38 -16.29 -24.19 -3.59
CA PRO A 38 -17.07 -24.91 -2.59
C PRO A 38 -16.68 -26.38 -2.42
N SER A 39 -16.33 -27.06 -3.52
CA SER A 39 -15.84 -28.44 -3.52
C SER A 39 -14.52 -28.61 -2.77
N VAL A 40 -13.57 -27.70 -2.97
CA VAL A 40 -12.25 -27.74 -2.31
C VAL A 40 -12.40 -27.52 -0.81
N VAL A 41 -13.22 -26.53 -0.41
CA VAL A 41 -13.49 -26.26 1.01
C VAL A 41 -14.23 -27.43 1.66
N HIS A 42 -15.19 -28.04 0.97
CA HIS A 42 -15.89 -29.23 1.46
C HIS A 42 -14.92 -30.41 1.67
N ASN A 43 -14.03 -30.68 0.73
CA ASN A 43 -13.04 -31.75 0.84
C ASN A 43 -12.05 -31.50 1.99
N LEU A 44 -11.60 -30.26 2.16
CA LEU A 44 -10.76 -29.86 3.28
C LEU A 44 -11.49 -30.07 4.61
N LEU A 45 -12.75 -29.64 4.69
CA LEU A 45 -13.58 -29.82 5.88
C LEU A 45 -13.73 -31.30 6.23
N GLN A 46 -14.07 -32.16 5.27
CA GLN A 46 -14.21 -33.61 5.50
C GLN A 46 -12.92 -34.19 6.09
N ALA A 47 -11.77 -33.94 5.44
CA ALA A 47 -10.49 -34.45 5.90
C ALA A 47 -10.12 -33.97 7.31
N VAL A 48 -10.38 -32.69 7.62
CA VAL A 48 -10.14 -32.14 8.96
C VAL A 48 -11.08 -32.76 10.00
N THR A 49 -12.35 -32.94 9.66
CA THR A 49 -13.32 -33.54 10.59
C THR A 49 -13.08 -35.01 10.86
N GLU A 50 -12.61 -35.77 9.86
CA GLU A 50 -12.20 -37.17 10.01
C GLU A 50 -10.98 -37.30 10.93
N GLU A 51 -10.01 -36.36 10.81
CA GLU A 51 -8.76 -36.42 11.57
C GLU A 51 -8.89 -35.86 12.99
N PHE A 52 -9.64 -34.76 13.16
CA PHE A 52 -9.65 -33.98 14.41
C PHE A 52 -11.03 -33.82 15.07
N GLY A 53 -12.11 -34.28 14.43
CA GLY A 53 -13.48 -34.10 14.93
C GLY A 53 -14.12 -32.75 14.54
N PRO A 54 -15.20 -32.31 15.22
CA PRO A 54 -15.95 -31.12 14.81
C PRO A 54 -15.10 -29.84 14.86
N LEU A 55 -15.44 -28.87 14.01
CA LEU A 55 -14.74 -27.59 13.96
C LEU A 55 -14.79 -26.87 15.32
N PRO A 56 -13.67 -26.27 15.77
CA PRO A 56 -13.67 -25.47 16.98
C PRO A 56 -14.50 -24.19 16.77
N GLU A 57 -15.17 -23.72 17.81
CA GLU A 57 -15.70 -22.35 17.81
C GLU A 57 -14.52 -21.37 17.84
N VAL A 58 -14.53 -20.39 16.95
CA VAL A 58 -13.55 -19.31 16.92
C VAL A 58 -14.24 -18.02 17.37
N ALA A 59 -13.53 -17.23 18.17
CA ALA A 59 -14.02 -15.93 18.60
C ALA A 59 -14.28 -15.04 17.38
N PRO A 60 -15.38 -14.26 17.35
CA PRO A 60 -15.64 -13.33 16.26
C PRO A 60 -14.46 -12.39 16.05
N ASN A 61 -14.10 -12.14 14.80
CA ASN A 61 -12.95 -11.30 14.42
C ASN A 61 -11.59 -11.82 14.93
N ALA A 62 -11.37 -13.14 14.92
CA ALA A 62 -10.08 -13.69 15.30
C ALA A 62 -8.94 -13.12 14.45
N THR A 63 -7.89 -12.64 15.14
CA THR A 63 -6.71 -12.04 14.51
C THR A 63 -5.56 -13.04 14.33
N SER A 64 -5.74 -14.29 14.75
CA SER A 64 -4.76 -15.36 14.58
C SER A 64 -5.40 -16.74 14.40
N VAL A 65 -4.62 -17.64 13.82
CA VAL A 65 -4.98 -19.03 13.51
C VAL A 65 -3.84 -19.95 13.96
N ARG A 66 -4.17 -21.01 14.70
CA ARG A 66 -3.23 -22.02 15.21
C ARG A 66 -3.46 -23.42 14.65
N SER A 67 -4.59 -23.66 14.00
CA SER A 67 -4.92 -24.96 13.43
C SER A 67 -5.75 -24.81 12.16
N VAL A 68 -5.79 -25.87 11.36
CA VAL A 68 -6.64 -25.93 10.17
C VAL A 68 -8.14 -25.85 10.52
N GLY A 69 -8.54 -26.34 11.69
CA GLY A 69 -9.90 -26.20 12.21
C GLY A 69 -10.25 -24.74 12.52
N GLU A 70 -9.34 -24.00 13.20
CA GLU A 70 -9.52 -22.57 13.44
C GLU A 70 -9.57 -21.77 12.13
N PHE A 71 -8.76 -22.15 11.13
CA PHE A 71 -8.83 -21.57 9.79
C PHE A 71 -10.22 -21.76 9.15
N LEU A 72 -10.77 -22.98 9.17
CA LEU A 72 -12.08 -23.28 8.60
C LEU A 72 -13.21 -22.50 9.28
N SER A 73 -13.15 -22.33 10.60
CA SER A 73 -14.11 -21.53 11.35
C SER A 73 -14.00 -20.03 11.04
N LEU A 74 -12.77 -19.49 10.94
CA LEU A 74 -12.54 -18.12 10.49
C LEU A 74 -13.03 -17.90 9.05
N LEU A 75 -12.79 -18.88 8.18
CA LEU A 75 -13.21 -18.84 6.79
C LEU A 75 -14.74 -18.79 6.69
N LYS A 76 -15.44 -19.68 7.41
CA LYS A 76 -16.90 -19.72 7.51
C LYS A 76 -17.49 -18.37 7.91
N GLU A 77 -16.98 -17.76 8.98
CA GLU A 77 -17.41 -16.43 9.44
C GLU A 77 -17.17 -15.36 8.35
N SER A 78 -15.99 -15.36 7.75
CA SER A 78 -15.60 -14.38 6.73
C SER A 78 -16.49 -14.46 5.50
N LEU A 79 -16.80 -15.68 5.03
CA LEU A 79 -17.70 -15.92 3.90
C LEU A 79 -19.12 -15.43 4.20
N ALA A 80 -19.62 -15.62 5.42
CA ALA A 80 -20.96 -15.18 5.83
C ALA A 80 -21.09 -13.65 5.87
N GLN A 81 -20.05 -12.96 6.35
CA GLN A 81 -20.05 -11.50 6.46
C GLN A 81 -19.69 -10.79 5.15
N GLY A 82 -18.94 -11.46 4.25
CA GLY A 82 -18.42 -10.87 3.04
C GLY A 82 -17.41 -9.74 3.26
N LYS A 83 -16.74 -9.72 4.41
CA LYS A 83 -15.70 -8.74 4.75
C LYS A 83 -14.30 -9.30 4.46
N SER A 84 -13.34 -8.39 4.24
CA SER A 84 -11.93 -8.79 4.11
C SER A 84 -11.41 -9.12 5.50
N THR A 85 -10.88 -10.32 5.69
CA THR A 85 -10.34 -10.79 6.97
C THR A 85 -8.84 -10.95 6.89
N TYR A 86 -8.13 -10.56 7.93
CA TYR A 86 -6.69 -10.75 8.07
C TYR A 86 -6.39 -11.45 9.39
N ALA A 87 -5.68 -12.57 9.35
CA ALA A 87 -5.23 -13.29 10.53
C ALA A 87 -3.76 -13.72 10.40
N VAL A 88 -3.07 -13.75 11.54
CA VAL A 88 -1.68 -14.25 11.62
C VAL A 88 -1.69 -15.76 11.85
N LEU A 89 -0.94 -16.49 11.04
CA LEU A 89 -0.69 -17.91 11.27
C LEU A 89 0.37 -18.09 12.36
N GLU A 90 -0.04 -18.68 13.48
CA GLU A 90 0.85 -18.94 14.63
C GLU A 90 1.51 -20.33 14.54
N ASP A 91 0.87 -21.31 13.89
CA ASP A 91 1.45 -22.62 13.62
C ASP A 91 1.62 -22.86 12.12
N LEU A 92 2.87 -22.97 11.68
CA LEU A 92 3.23 -23.19 10.28
C LEU A 92 2.87 -24.61 9.78
N SER A 93 2.55 -25.56 10.66
CA SER A 93 2.09 -26.91 10.28
C SER A 93 0.84 -26.88 9.39
N VAL A 94 0.01 -25.85 9.53
CA VAL A 94 -1.20 -25.60 8.71
C VAL A 94 -0.86 -25.39 7.24
N LEU A 95 0.33 -24.89 6.90
CA LEU A 95 0.70 -24.62 5.51
C LEU A 95 0.70 -25.89 4.64
N GLY A 96 1.03 -27.05 5.22
CA GLY A 96 0.97 -28.33 4.51
C GLY A 96 -0.46 -28.72 4.07
N TRP A 97 -1.48 -28.29 4.84
CA TRP A 97 -2.88 -28.43 4.42
C TRP A 97 -3.20 -27.50 3.26
N PHE A 98 -2.71 -26.27 3.30
CA PHE A 98 -2.97 -25.32 2.23
C PHE A 98 -2.35 -25.78 0.91
N ASP A 99 -1.08 -26.19 0.92
CA ASP A 99 -0.39 -26.73 -0.26
C ASP A 99 -1.10 -27.97 -0.83
N ARG A 100 -1.64 -28.84 0.05
CA ARG A 100 -2.33 -30.06 -0.36
C ARG A 100 -3.69 -29.81 -1.02
N PHE A 101 -4.49 -28.90 -0.46
CA PHE A 101 -5.88 -28.70 -0.90
C PHE A 101 -6.06 -27.58 -1.92
N PHE A 102 -5.16 -26.59 -1.93
CA PHE A 102 -5.21 -25.48 -2.86
C PHE A 102 -4.03 -25.55 -3.84
N SER A 103 -3.87 -26.69 -4.51
CA SER A 103 -2.72 -26.96 -5.40
C SER A 103 -2.63 -26.03 -6.62
N ASP A 104 -3.74 -25.44 -7.04
CA ASP A 104 -3.82 -24.52 -8.18
C ASP A 104 -3.52 -23.06 -7.78
N ALA A 105 -3.09 -22.83 -6.52
CA ALA A 105 -2.73 -21.50 -6.06
C ALA A 105 -1.61 -20.89 -6.90
N ARG A 106 -1.77 -19.60 -7.20
CA ARG A 106 -0.79 -18.81 -7.92
C ARG A 106 0.08 -18.05 -6.95
N ARG A 107 1.36 -17.94 -7.26
CA ARG A 107 2.29 -17.15 -6.46
C ARG A 107 2.47 -15.78 -7.11
N ALA A 108 2.44 -14.74 -6.30
CA ALA A 108 2.68 -13.37 -6.71
C ALA A 108 3.58 -12.66 -5.71
N MET A 109 4.27 -11.61 -6.19
CA MET A 109 4.99 -10.70 -5.30
C MET A 109 3.99 -9.95 -4.43
N GLY A 110 4.17 -10.03 -3.12
CA GLY A 110 3.41 -9.32 -2.11
C GLY A 110 4.28 -8.42 -1.25
N GLY A 111 3.62 -7.64 -0.40
CA GLY A 111 4.27 -6.62 0.43
C GLY A 111 4.62 -5.35 -0.34
N GLN A 112 4.44 -4.21 0.32
CA GLN A 112 4.58 -2.87 -0.26
C GLN A 112 5.89 -2.70 -1.02
N ALA A 113 7.03 -3.02 -0.42
CA ALA A 113 8.33 -2.82 -1.04
C ALA A 113 8.52 -3.69 -2.29
N GLY A 114 8.02 -4.93 -2.25
CA GLY A 114 8.04 -5.86 -3.38
C GLY A 114 7.19 -5.38 -4.55
N ILE A 115 5.95 -4.97 -4.25
CA ILE A 115 4.98 -4.47 -5.24
C ILE A 115 5.48 -3.16 -5.87
N ILE A 116 5.90 -2.19 -5.04
CA ILE A 116 6.42 -0.90 -5.47
C ILE A 116 7.68 -1.11 -6.31
N GLY A 117 8.63 -1.93 -5.85
CA GLY A 117 9.88 -2.19 -6.57
C GLY A 117 9.65 -2.70 -7.99
N ASN A 118 8.79 -3.70 -8.15
CA ASN A 118 8.43 -4.23 -9.47
C ASN A 118 7.70 -3.21 -10.34
N GLN A 119 6.76 -2.46 -9.75
CA GLN A 119 5.99 -1.45 -10.48
C GLN A 119 6.86 -0.28 -10.95
N MET A 120 7.77 0.21 -10.11
CA MET A 120 8.71 1.28 -10.47
C MET A 120 9.61 0.84 -11.62
N ALA A 121 10.17 -0.37 -11.57
CA ALA A 121 10.97 -0.94 -12.65
C ALA A 121 10.18 -1.03 -13.96
N ALA A 122 8.93 -1.49 -13.91
CA ALA A 122 8.07 -1.62 -15.09
C ALA A 122 7.70 -0.29 -15.75
N LEU A 123 7.65 0.79 -14.96
CA LEU A 123 7.37 2.14 -15.44
C LEU A 123 8.63 2.88 -15.95
N GLY A 124 9.80 2.24 -15.90
CA GLY A 124 11.07 2.79 -16.40
C GLY A 124 11.99 3.41 -15.34
N ALA A 125 11.58 3.45 -14.07
CA ALA A 125 12.39 4.00 -13.00
C ALA A 125 13.62 3.13 -12.70
N HIS A 126 14.67 3.74 -12.15
CA HIS A 126 15.81 3.01 -11.60
C HIS A 126 15.42 2.44 -10.23
N SER A 127 14.86 1.24 -10.24
CA SER A 127 14.23 0.63 -9.05
C SER A 127 15.22 -0.13 -8.19
N THR A 128 15.38 0.34 -6.95
CA THR A 128 16.13 -0.32 -5.88
C THR A 128 15.15 -0.76 -4.79
N VAL A 129 15.32 -1.98 -4.28
CA VAL A 129 14.55 -2.54 -3.16
C VAL A 129 15.50 -3.00 -2.08
N TYR A 130 15.17 -2.70 -0.83
CA TYR A 130 15.81 -3.35 0.31
C TYR A 130 14.77 -4.09 1.14
N VAL A 131 15.04 -5.37 1.38
CA VAL A 131 14.24 -6.24 2.25
C VAL A 131 15.18 -6.92 3.25
N PRO A 132 14.77 -7.12 4.52
CA PRO A 132 15.65 -7.71 5.54
C PRO A 132 16.07 -9.16 5.28
N ALA A 133 15.28 -9.89 4.49
CA ALA A 133 15.56 -11.26 4.07
C ALA A 133 15.07 -11.44 2.63
N LEU A 134 15.89 -12.06 1.79
CA LEU A 134 15.62 -12.27 0.37
C LEU A 134 15.93 -13.71 -0.03
N ALA A 135 15.00 -14.62 0.29
CA ALA A 135 15.08 -16.01 -0.14
C ALA A 135 15.01 -16.12 -1.69
N PRO A 136 15.64 -17.14 -2.32
CA PRO A 136 15.66 -17.28 -3.78
C PRO A 136 14.28 -17.27 -4.44
N ALA A 137 13.31 -17.97 -3.84
CA ALA A 137 11.94 -18.01 -4.34
C ALA A 137 11.24 -16.63 -4.34
N GLN A 138 11.61 -15.74 -3.43
CA GLN A 138 11.14 -14.36 -3.41
C GLN A 138 11.91 -13.50 -4.42
N ALA A 139 13.23 -13.68 -4.51
CA ALA A 139 14.08 -12.99 -5.48
C ALA A 139 13.66 -13.24 -6.93
N ASP A 140 13.21 -14.45 -7.25
CA ASP A 140 12.74 -14.83 -8.58
C ASP A 140 11.48 -14.09 -9.03
N MET A 141 10.69 -13.57 -8.08
CA MET A 141 9.47 -12.78 -8.33
C MET A 141 9.75 -11.30 -8.57
N PHE A 142 10.99 -10.84 -8.36
CA PHE A 142 11.39 -9.52 -8.81
C PHE A 142 11.66 -9.50 -10.30
N ARG A 143 11.30 -8.38 -10.91
CA ARG A 143 11.69 -8.05 -12.28
C ARG A 143 13.22 -8.00 -12.41
N PRO A 144 13.82 -8.45 -13.53
CA PRO A 144 15.27 -8.45 -13.72
C PRO A 144 15.95 -7.09 -13.56
N GLU A 145 15.19 -6.01 -13.79
CA GLU A 145 15.67 -4.63 -13.68
C GLU A 145 15.77 -4.15 -12.23
N VAL A 146 15.07 -4.80 -11.27
CA VAL A 146 15.11 -4.44 -9.86
C VAL A 146 16.47 -4.76 -9.25
N LYS A 147 17.05 -3.75 -8.58
CA LYS A 147 18.31 -3.87 -7.87
C LYS A 147 18.11 -3.98 -6.37
N VAL A 148 19.04 -4.65 -5.70
CA VAL A 148 19.11 -4.81 -4.26
C VAL A 148 20.51 -4.39 -3.83
N PRO A 149 20.65 -3.60 -2.75
CA PRO A 149 21.97 -3.23 -2.25
C PRO A 149 22.63 -4.42 -1.55
N VAL A 150 23.88 -4.69 -1.92
CA VAL A 150 24.76 -5.66 -1.27
C VAL A 150 26.08 -4.96 -0.92
N VAL A 151 26.74 -5.38 0.16
CA VAL A 151 28.06 -4.85 0.51
C VAL A 151 29.10 -5.90 0.12
N ARG A 152 30.08 -5.51 -0.69
CA ARG A 152 31.21 -6.36 -1.09
C ARG A 152 32.50 -5.58 -0.87
N GLU A 153 33.44 -6.18 -0.14
CA GLU A 153 34.73 -5.56 0.17
C GLU A 153 34.60 -4.14 0.77
N GLY A 154 33.56 -3.93 1.59
CA GLY A 154 33.27 -2.66 2.24
C GLY A 154 32.67 -1.57 1.32
N ARG A 155 32.14 -1.93 0.15
CA ARG A 155 31.46 -1.01 -0.78
C ARG A 155 30.04 -1.44 -1.08
N LEU A 156 29.14 -0.46 -1.17
CA LEU A 156 27.75 -0.69 -1.54
C LEU A 156 27.60 -0.87 -3.06
N GLU A 157 27.19 -2.05 -3.49
CA GLU A 157 26.87 -2.38 -4.87
C GLU A 157 25.36 -2.59 -5.05
N LEU A 158 24.81 -2.12 -6.18
CA LEU A 158 23.42 -2.36 -6.55
C LEU A 158 23.36 -3.49 -7.58
N VAL A 159 22.81 -4.61 -7.16
CA VAL A 159 22.94 -5.92 -7.81
C VAL A 159 21.54 -6.46 -8.13
N PRO A 160 21.32 -7.22 -9.23
CA PRO A 160 20.00 -7.81 -9.50
C PRO A 160 19.49 -8.64 -8.31
N ALA A 161 18.19 -8.60 -8.02
CA ALA A 161 17.61 -9.29 -6.85
C ALA A 161 18.00 -10.78 -6.75
N ARG A 162 18.04 -11.48 -7.89
CA ARG A 162 18.43 -12.90 -7.96
C ARG A 162 19.88 -13.18 -7.55
N GLU A 163 20.77 -12.21 -7.73
CA GLU A 163 22.18 -12.32 -7.33
C GLU A 163 22.37 -11.93 -5.84
N ALA A 164 21.51 -11.07 -5.29
CA ALA A 164 21.51 -10.72 -3.87
C ALA A 164 20.85 -11.78 -2.97
N ALA A 165 20.17 -12.77 -3.55
CA ALA A 165 19.39 -13.74 -2.79
C ALA A 165 20.27 -14.69 -1.97
N SER A 166 19.82 -15.01 -0.75
CA SER A 166 20.49 -15.96 0.14
C SER A 166 19.60 -17.17 0.42
N PRO A 167 20.05 -18.43 0.18
CA PRO A 167 19.31 -19.63 0.55
C PRO A 167 19.03 -19.77 2.05
N ASP A 168 19.83 -19.08 2.89
CA ASP A 168 19.68 -19.08 4.35
C ASP A 168 18.62 -18.09 4.83
N ASP A 169 18.17 -17.17 3.96
CA ASP A 169 17.14 -16.19 4.29
C ASP A 169 15.76 -16.82 4.37
N VAL A 170 14.98 -16.38 5.35
CA VAL A 170 13.64 -16.90 5.57
C VAL A 170 12.65 -16.41 4.51
N LEU A 171 11.87 -17.34 3.96
CA LEU A 171 10.80 -17.02 3.02
C LEU A 171 9.52 -16.65 3.78
N LYS A 172 9.11 -15.39 3.71
CA LYS A 172 7.80 -14.98 4.22
C LYS A 172 6.71 -15.23 3.18
N VAL A 173 5.64 -15.91 3.60
CA VAL A 173 4.51 -16.28 2.75
C VAL A 173 3.19 -15.81 3.37
N ASN A 174 2.30 -15.21 2.60
CA ASN A 174 0.90 -15.03 2.99
C ASN A 174 0.03 -15.85 2.05
N TRP A 175 -1.00 -16.48 2.59
CA TRP A 175 -2.04 -17.12 1.80
C TRP A 175 -3.23 -16.19 1.65
N ILE A 176 -3.67 -15.98 0.41
CA ILE A 176 -4.82 -15.14 0.07
C ILE A 176 -5.89 -16.05 -0.53
N PHE A 177 -7.00 -16.20 0.17
CA PHE A 177 -8.13 -17.02 -0.24
C PHE A 177 -9.24 -16.13 -0.81
N GLU A 178 -9.36 -16.09 -2.12
CA GLU A 178 -10.34 -15.24 -2.83
C GLU A 178 -11.64 -16.00 -3.12
N TYR A 179 -12.77 -15.33 -2.96
CA TYR A 179 -14.09 -15.90 -3.25
C TYR A 179 -14.99 -14.91 -3.99
N ALA A 180 -15.83 -15.43 -4.89
CA ALA A 180 -16.82 -14.66 -5.62
C ALA A 180 -18.10 -14.45 -4.81
N ALA A 181 -18.96 -13.53 -5.27
CA ALA A 181 -20.29 -13.33 -4.70
C ALA A 181 -21.25 -14.47 -5.10
N GLY A 182 -22.19 -14.80 -4.22
CA GLY A 182 -23.28 -15.74 -4.50
C GLY A 182 -22.88 -17.21 -4.53
N LEU A 183 -21.71 -17.56 -4.00
CA LEU A 183 -21.28 -18.96 -3.83
C LEU A 183 -21.88 -19.54 -2.55
N ASP A 184 -22.35 -20.78 -2.60
CA ASP A 184 -22.87 -21.52 -1.45
C ASP A 184 -21.81 -22.53 -0.98
N PHE A 185 -21.34 -22.39 0.26
CA PHE A 185 -20.35 -23.26 0.91
C PHE A 185 -21.02 -24.12 1.97
N ASP A 186 -20.86 -25.45 1.86
CA ASP A 186 -21.43 -26.41 2.81
C ASP A 186 -20.43 -26.73 3.94
N PHE A 187 -20.79 -26.34 5.16
CA PHE A 187 -20.06 -26.63 6.39
C PHE A 187 -20.68 -27.78 7.21
N GLY A 188 -21.46 -28.65 6.55
CA GLY A 188 -22.07 -29.86 7.11
C GLY A 188 -23.41 -29.60 7.79
N THR A 189 -23.43 -28.79 8.85
CA THR A 189 -24.68 -28.45 9.58
C THR A 189 -25.34 -27.18 9.06
N GLU A 190 -24.65 -26.43 8.22
CA GLU A 190 -25.10 -25.15 7.67
C GLU A 190 -24.48 -24.87 6.31
N THR A 191 -25.18 -24.06 5.53
CA THR A 191 -24.70 -23.55 4.25
C THR A 191 -24.51 -22.04 4.36
N VAL A 192 -23.33 -21.57 3.99
CA VAL A 192 -22.98 -20.14 3.99
C VAL A 192 -22.96 -19.62 2.57
N ARG A 193 -23.75 -18.57 2.30
CA ARG A 193 -23.76 -17.89 1.01
C ARG A 193 -22.95 -16.60 1.06
N THR A 194 -22.02 -16.43 0.13
CA THR A 194 -21.21 -15.20 0.08
C THR A 194 -22.03 -14.00 -0.43
N PRO A 195 -22.10 -12.87 0.31
CA PRO A 195 -22.92 -11.73 -0.11
C PRO A 195 -22.23 -10.86 -1.17
N ARG A 196 -20.90 -10.91 -1.24
CA ARG A 196 -20.05 -10.16 -2.19
C ARG A 196 -18.74 -10.90 -2.42
N ALA A 197 -18.03 -10.53 -3.49
CA ALA A 197 -16.67 -11.00 -3.71
C ALA A 197 -15.73 -10.35 -2.68
N ASN A 198 -14.82 -11.15 -2.11
CA ASN A 198 -13.82 -10.69 -1.15
C ASN A 198 -12.68 -11.71 -0.96
N ARG A 199 -11.84 -11.50 0.06
CA ARG A 199 -10.68 -12.35 0.37
C ARG A 199 -10.48 -12.58 1.88
N VAL A 200 -9.86 -13.70 2.25
CA VAL A 200 -9.29 -13.97 3.57
C VAL A 200 -7.77 -14.08 3.45
N ILE A 201 -7.02 -13.34 4.27
CA ILE A 201 -5.56 -13.34 4.27
C ILE A 201 -5.05 -14.02 5.53
N ILE A 202 -4.27 -15.09 5.34
CA ILE A 202 -3.55 -15.79 6.39
C ILE A 202 -2.05 -15.49 6.23
N ALA A 203 -1.55 -14.61 7.09
CA ALA A 203 -0.18 -14.09 6.99
C ALA A 203 0.77 -14.84 7.92
N THR A 204 1.94 -15.24 7.40
CA THR A 204 3.02 -15.74 8.28
C THR A 204 3.78 -14.58 8.93
N ARG A 205 4.37 -14.86 10.09
CA ARG A 205 5.28 -13.94 10.79
C ARG A 205 6.56 -14.69 11.20
N PRO A 206 7.47 -14.96 10.24
CA PRO A 206 8.73 -15.61 10.56
C PRO A 206 9.51 -14.84 11.63
N ALA A 207 10.13 -15.57 12.56
CA ALA A 207 11.00 -14.98 13.56
C ALA A 207 12.25 -14.36 12.90
N GLY A 208 12.80 -13.30 13.52
CA GLY A 208 14.02 -12.64 13.05
C GLY A 208 13.82 -11.62 11.92
N LEU A 209 12.62 -11.49 11.35
CA LEU A 209 12.33 -10.42 10.38
C LEU A 209 11.99 -9.11 11.08
N GLU A 210 12.96 -8.20 11.10
CA GLU A 210 12.80 -6.82 11.57
C GLU A 210 12.76 -5.87 10.37
N MET A 211 11.76 -4.98 10.30
CA MET A 211 11.56 -4.05 9.18
C MET A 211 12.44 -2.80 9.30
N SER A 212 13.75 -3.03 9.23
CA SER A 212 14.81 -2.01 9.32
C SER A 212 15.99 -2.41 8.42
N PHE A 213 16.96 -1.51 8.23
CA PHE A 213 18.23 -1.89 7.61
C PHE A 213 19.07 -2.72 8.58
N CYS A 214 19.64 -3.82 8.10
CA CYS A 214 20.34 -4.83 8.87
C CYS A 214 21.64 -5.25 8.17
N GLY A 215 22.54 -5.88 8.93
CA GLY A 215 23.83 -6.37 8.43
C GLY A 215 24.72 -5.24 7.91
N GLU A 216 25.59 -5.56 6.96
CA GLU A 216 26.56 -4.61 6.40
C GLU A 216 25.90 -3.41 5.71
N VAL A 217 24.68 -3.56 5.17
CA VAL A 217 23.94 -2.44 4.55
C VAL A 217 23.61 -1.35 5.58
N CYS A 218 23.50 -1.68 6.87
CA CYS A 218 23.26 -0.71 7.93
C CYS A 218 24.39 0.33 8.04
N GLU A 219 25.62 -0.05 7.67
CA GLU A 219 26.80 0.83 7.70
C GLU A 219 26.91 1.72 6.44
N CYS A 220 26.04 1.53 5.44
CA CYS A 220 26.09 2.22 4.15
C CYS A 220 24.76 2.91 3.78
N ILE A 221 23.91 3.19 4.76
CA ILE A 221 22.58 3.79 4.56
C ILE A 221 22.69 5.18 3.90
N ASP A 222 23.70 5.97 4.25
CA ASP A 222 23.94 7.29 3.65
C ASP A 222 24.32 7.16 2.15
N GLU A 223 25.11 6.15 1.79
CA GLU A 223 25.44 5.86 0.40
C GLU A 223 24.21 5.40 -0.38
N LEU A 224 23.34 4.61 0.25
CA LEU A 224 22.06 4.23 -0.34
C LEU A 224 21.18 5.47 -0.57
N GLY A 225 21.14 6.41 0.38
CA GLY A 225 20.46 7.70 0.26
C GLY A 225 20.93 8.51 -0.94
N ARG A 226 22.25 8.61 -1.17
CA ARG A 226 22.84 9.28 -2.36
C ARG A 226 22.37 8.71 -3.70
N LYS A 227 21.96 7.44 -3.72
CA LYS A 227 21.53 6.73 -4.93
C LYS A 227 20.02 6.80 -5.18
N ALA A 228 19.23 7.47 -4.34
CA ALA A 228 17.78 7.59 -4.49
C ALA A 228 17.32 9.07 -4.55
N ASP A 229 16.29 9.34 -5.35
CA ASP A 229 15.57 10.62 -5.39
C ASP A 229 14.29 10.55 -4.55
N VAL A 230 13.67 9.38 -4.49
CA VAL A 230 12.47 9.09 -3.70
C VAL A 230 12.60 7.73 -3.01
N ALA A 231 12.21 7.67 -1.74
CA ALA A 231 12.15 6.45 -0.95
C ALA A 231 10.72 6.16 -0.49
N PHE A 232 10.28 4.91 -0.65
CA PHE A 232 9.00 4.40 -0.19
C PHE A 232 9.24 3.48 0.99
N MET A 233 8.76 3.88 2.17
CA MET A 233 8.96 3.18 3.42
C MET A 233 7.65 2.56 3.86
N ALA A 234 7.68 1.28 4.19
CA ALA A 234 6.54 0.49 4.63
C ALA A 234 7.01 -0.68 5.50
N GLY A 235 6.07 -1.37 6.14
CA GLY A 235 6.38 -2.51 7.01
C GLY A 235 6.57 -2.14 8.48
N TYR A 236 6.49 -0.87 8.87
CA TYR A 236 6.61 -0.49 10.29
C TYR A 236 5.54 -1.12 11.20
N HIS A 237 4.41 -1.57 10.64
CA HIS A 237 3.36 -2.32 11.35
C HIS A 237 3.80 -3.69 11.91
N TYR A 238 5.04 -4.12 11.63
CA TYR A 238 5.66 -5.32 12.21
C TYR A 238 6.27 -5.07 13.59
N ALA A 239 6.41 -3.80 14.00
CA ALA A 239 6.89 -3.43 15.32
C ALA A 239 6.11 -4.13 16.42
N LYS A 240 6.79 -4.49 17.51
CA LYS A 240 6.20 -5.20 18.64
C LYS A 240 6.45 -4.44 19.94
N PRO A 241 5.60 -4.59 20.96
CA PRO A 241 5.79 -3.91 22.24
C PRO A 241 7.06 -4.31 22.98
N GLU A 242 7.54 -5.55 22.80
CA GLU A 242 8.63 -6.11 23.60
C GLU A 242 9.98 -5.41 23.36
N ASP A 243 10.24 -4.97 22.13
CA ASP A 243 11.48 -4.32 21.67
C ASP A 243 11.24 -2.92 21.08
N PHE A 244 10.06 -2.35 21.33
CA PHE A 244 9.57 -1.17 20.62
C PHE A 244 10.52 0.03 20.68
N GLU A 245 11.02 0.38 21.87
CA GLU A 245 11.87 1.56 22.05
C GLU A 245 13.21 1.44 21.32
N GLU A 246 13.81 0.25 21.36
CA GLU A 246 15.06 -0.03 20.64
C GLU A 246 14.85 -0.02 19.13
N TYR A 247 13.80 -0.70 18.67
CA TYR A 247 13.41 -0.70 17.26
C TYR A 247 13.12 0.71 16.77
N LEU A 248 12.37 1.51 17.53
CA LEU A 248 11.99 2.87 17.16
C LEU A 248 13.21 3.78 17.08
N ALA A 249 14.11 3.73 18.07
CA ALA A 249 15.37 4.46 18.05
C ALA A 249 16.24 4.07 16.84
N LYS A 250 16.29 2.77 16.51
CA LYS A 250 17.01 2.27 15.33
C LYS A 250 16.41 2.82 14.03
N VAL A 251 15.12 2.62 13.76
CA VAL A 251 14.53 3.02 12.47
C VAL A 251 14.51 4.53 12.27
N THR A 252 14.36 5.30 13.35
CA THR A 252 14.42 6.77 13.29
C THR A 252 15.83 7.26 12.94
N ALA A 253 16.87 6.73 13.58
CA ALA A 253 18.26 7.02 13.24
C ALA A 253 18.64 6.59 11.81
N GLN A 254 18.06 5.48 11.33
CA GLN A 254 18.26 5.03 9.96
C GLN A 254 17.60 5.96 8.92
N LEU A 255 16.38 6.45 9.18
CA LEU A 255 15.72 7.44 8.32
C LEU A 255 16.53 8.75 8.26
N GLU A 256 17.09 9.18 9.39
CA GLU A 256 17.95 10.36 9.48
C GLU A 256 19.26 10.16 8.69
N THR A 257 19.91 9.00 8.83
CA THR A 257 21.12 8.65 8.07
C THR A 257 20.84 8.59 6.56
N LEU A 258 19.71 7.99 6.16
CA LEU A 258 19.29 7.90 4.76
C LEU A 258 19.12 9.30 4.15
N ARG A 259 18.45 10.21 4.88
CA ARG A 259 18.27 11.61 4.48
C ARG A 259 19.58 12.39 4.51
N ALA A 260 20.50 12.11 5.45
CA ALA A 260 21.82 12.74 5.47
C ALA A 260 22.64 12.40 4.22
N GLY A 261 22.43 11.21 3.64
CA GLY A 261 22.99 10.82 2.36
C GLY A 261 22.55 11.70 1.20
N ASN A 262 21.27 12.10 1.18
CA ASN A 262 20.71 13.01 0.18
C ASN A 262 19.68 13.94 0.83
N PRO A 263 20.03 15.20 1.16
CA PRO A 263 19.11 16.15 1.80
C PRO A 263 17.85 16.46 0.98
N ASP A 264 17.90 16.26 -0.35
CA ASP A 264 16.76 16.45 -1.25
C ASP A 264 15.90 15.19 -1.41
N LEU A 265 16.30 14.07 -0.79
CA LEU A 265 15.56 12.81 -0.82
C LEU A 265 14.15 13.01 -0.27
N ARG A 266 13.17 12.61 -1.09
CA ARG A 266 11.78 12.61 -0.70
C ARG A 266 11.38 11.25 -0.15
N ILE A 267 10.96 11.20 1.10
CA ILE A 267 10.57 9.96 1.77
C ILE A 267 9.04 9.92 1.92
N HIS A 268 8.44 8.84 1.46
CA HIS A 268 7.00 8.55 1.56
C HIS A 268 6.78 7.35 2.47
N TYR A 269 5.88 7.49 3.45
CA TYR A 269 5.43 6.39 4.29
C TYR A 269 4.06 5.89 3.81
N GLU A 270 4.00 4.66 3.31
CA GLU A 270 2.74 3.98 3.00
C GLU A 270 2.22 3.26 4.26
N TYR A 271 1.09 3.74 4.78
CA TYR A 271 0.55 3.28 6.05
C TYR A 271 -0.10 1.89 5.93
N VAL A 272 0.05 1.12 7.01
CA VAL A 272 -0.73 -0.08 7.30
C VAL A 272 -0.95 -0.11 8.80
N PRO A 273 -2.16 -0.45 9.28
CA PRO A 273 -2.43 -0.57 10.71
C PRO A 273 -1.49 -1.52 11.44
N ALA A 274 -0.96 -1.06 12.58
CA ALA A 274 -0.15 -1.91 13.45
C ALA A 274 -1.03 -2.94 14.18
N LYS A 275 -0.48 -4.14 14.43
CA LYS A 275 -1.17 -5.17 15.22
C LYS A 275 -1.43 -4.68 16.65
N HIS A 276 -0.49 -3.93 17.22
CA HIS A 276 -0.51 -3.52 18.62
C HIS A 276 -0.84 -2.03 18.73
N ALA A 277 -2.10 -1.72 19.05
CA ALA A 277 -2.56 -0.34 19.21
C ALA A 277 -1.77 0.45 20.27
N SER A 278 -1.17 -0.24 21.26
CA SER A 278 -0.38 0.37 22.34
C SER A 278 0.86 1.13 21.85
N ILE A 279 1.43 0.75 20.71
CA ILE A 279 2.64 1.38 20.14
C ILE A 279 2.34 2.24 18.91
N GLU A 280 1.15 2.10 18.33
CA GLU A 280 0.82 2.60 17.00
C GLU A 280 0.87 4.14 16.92
N THR A 281 0.29 4.84 17.91
CA THR A 281 0.31 6.31 17.96
C THR A 281 1.75 6.85 18.05
N THR A 282 2.60 6.23 18.88
CA THR A 282 4.01 6.64 19.03
C THR A 282 4.79 6.35 17.75
N LEU A 283 4.62 5.16 17.18
CA LEU A 283 5.25 4.77 15.91
C LEU A 283 4.89 5.76 14.80
N LEU A 284 3.60 6.03 14.61
CA LEU A 284 3.11 6.97 13.61
C LEU A 284 3.73 8.35 13.78
N ARG A 285 3.74 8.89 15.01
CA ARG A 285 4.30 10.21 15.29
C ARG A 285 5.79 10.30 14.95
N GLU A 286 6.57 9.32 15.39
CA GLU A 286 8.03 9.34 15.22
C GLU A 286 8.45 9.05 13.77
N ILE A 287 7.75 8.19 13.04
CA ILE A 287 8.04 7.99 11.62
C ILE A 287 7.59 9.20 10.80
N CYS A 288 6.38 9.72 11.06
CA CYS A 288 5.84 10.86 10.30
C CYS A 288 6.68 12.14 10.46
N SER A 289 7.32 12.37 11.61
CA SER A 289 8.20 13.52 11.82
C SER A 289 9.50 13.48 10.99
N ARG A 290 9.80 12.34 10.34
CA ARG A 290 11.04 12.09 9.58
C ARG A 290 10.81 11.79 8.11
N VAL A 291 9.57 11.81 7.65
CA VAL A 291 9.19 11.61 6.25
C VAL A 291 8.49 12.86 5.70
N ASN A 292 8.44 13.00 4.37
CA ASN A 292 7.83 14.16 3.73
C ASN A 292 6.36 13.89 3.40
N SER A 293 6.03 12.65 2.99
CA SER A 293 4.71 12.28 2.53
C SER A 293 4.17 11.06 3.28
N PHE A 294 2.84 11.02 3.45
CA PHE A 294 2.11 9.94 4.08
C PHE A 294 0.95 9.48 3.17
N GLY A 295 0.87 8.18 2.88
CA GLY A 295 -0.17 7.54 2.05
C GLY A 295 -1.15 6.75 2.92
N ILE A 296 -2.45 6.90 2.65
CA ILE A 296 -3.53 6.28 3.44
C ILE A 296 -4.82 6.14 2.63
N ASN A 297 -5.70 5.19 2.98
CA ASN A 297 -7.05 5.07 2.39
C ASN A 297 -8.17 5.61 3.31
N GLU A 298 -9.41 5.57 2.81
CA GLU A 298 -10.63 6.05 3.47
C GLU A 298 -10.99 5.30 4.76
N HIS A 299 -10.65 4.02 4.88
CA HIS A 299 -10.90 3.25 6.10
C HIS A 299 -9.81 3.45 7.15
N GLU A 300 -8.55 3.54 6.71
CA GLU A 300 -7.40 3.72 7.57
C GLU A 300 -7.38 5.10 8.22
N ILE A 301 -7.79 6.16 7.50
CA ILE A 301 -7.80 7.51 8.06
C ILE A 301 -8.69 7.63 9.30
N VAL A 302 -9.86 6.96 9.32
CA VAL A 302 -10.77 6.95 10.47
C VAL A 302 -10.09 6.38 11.71
N ARG A 303 -9.34 5.28 11.53
CA ARG A 303 -8.53 4.69 12.61
C ARG A 303 -7.47 5.66 13.09
N VAL A 304 -6.68 6.25 12.18
CA VAL A 304 -5.58 7.15 12.55
C VAL A 304 -6.11 8.40 13.25
N LEU A 305 -7.20 9.00 12.77
CA LEU A 305 -7.87 10.11 13.45
C LEU A 305 -8.25 9.74 14.90
N SER A 306 -8.84 8.56 15.10
CA SER A 306 -9.21 8.07 16.43
C SER A 306 -7.99 7.87 17.33
N LEU A 307 -6.89 7.30 16.81
CA LEU A 307 -5.62 7.12 17.55
C LEU A 307 -5.01 8.44 18.05
N PHE A 308 -5.32 9.55 17.39
CA PHE A 308 -4.83 10.88 17.73
C PHE A 308 -5.84 11.76 18.49
N GLY A 309 -6.98 11.19 18.90
CA GLY A 309 -8.04 11.89 19.63
C GLY A 309 -8.76 12.94 18.77
N LEU A 310 -8.97 12.63 17.49
CA LEU A 310 -9.68 13.48 16.52
C LEU A 310 -11.04 12.86 16.16
N GLU A 311 -11.83 12.49 17.17
CA GLU A 311 -13.07 11.72 17.02
C GLU A 311 -14.14 12.46 16.22
N ASP A 312 -14.17 13.80 16.26
CA ASP A 312 -15.11 14.60 15.47
C ASP A 312 -14.86 14.44 13.97
N ALA A 313 -13.59 14.42 13.55
CA ALA A 313 -13.21 14.22 12.17
C ALA A 313 -13.43 12.77 11.72
N ALA A 314 -13.15 11.79 12.60
CA ALA A 314 -13.42 10.39 12.33
C ALA A 314 -14.93 10.14 12.11
N ARG A 315 -15.78 10.63 13.03
CA ARG A 315 -17.24 10.53 12.92
C ARG A 315 -17.79 11.22 11.68
N ALA A 316 -17.25 12.38 11.32
CA ALA A 316 -17.69 13.08 10.11
C ALA A 316 -17.43 12.27 8.83
N ILE A 317 -16.40 11.43 8.78
CA ILE A 317 -16.12 10.53 7.66
C ILE A 317 -17.07 9.33 7.69
N ASP A 318 -17.29 8.74 8.87
CA ASP A 318 -18.23 7.61 9.02
C ASP A 318 -19.69 8.00 8.67
N ASP A 319 -20.10 9.21 9.04
CA ASP A 319 -21.45 9.73 8.79
C ASP A 319 -21.69 10.10 7.32
N ASP A 320 -20.69 10.72 6.66
CA ASP A 320 -20.73 11.10 5.25
C ASP A 320 -19.32 11.06 4.65
N GLU A 321 -18.93 9.91 4.10
CA GLU A 321 -17.67 9.76 3.38
C GLU A 321 -17.72 10.55 2.06
N SER A 322 -17.02 11.68 2.03
CA SER A 322 -16.98 12.59 0.89
C SER A 322 -15.62 13.28 0.78
N ALA A 323 -15.34 13.89 -0.37
CA ALA A 323 -14.12 14.69 -0.53
C ALA A 323 -14.00 15.80 0.53
N VAL A 324 -15.13 16.30 1.05
CA VAL A 324 -15.14 17.33 2.10
C VAL A 324 -14.73 16.75 3.45
N SER A 325 -15.37 15.66 3.91
CA SER A 325 -15.03 15.04 5.20
C SER A 325 -13.61 14.45 5.19
N LEU A 326 -13.20 13.82 4.09
CA LEU A 326 -11.85 13.29 3.90
C LEU A 326 -10.79 14.40 3.88
N TYR A 327 -11.06 15.54 3.24
CA TYR A 327 -10.17 16.72 3.30
C TYR A 327 -10.00 17.23 4.73
N ARG A 328 -11.09 17.38 5.49
CA ARG A 328 -11.02 17.82 6.90
C ARG A 328 -10.18 16.87 7.73
N GLY A 329 -10.42 15.56 7.59
CA GLY A 329 -9.65 14.52 8.26
C GLY A 329 -8.17 14.58 7.89
N ALA A 330 -7.87 14.64 6.60
CA ALA A 330 -6.49 14.71 6.10
C ALA A 330 -5.78 15.98 6.57
N LEU A 331 -6.45 17.14 6.58
CA LEU A 331 -5.89 18.39 7.09
C LEU A 331 -5.62 18.33 8.60
N ALA A 332 -6.54 17.75 9.38
CA ALA A 332 -6.35 17.56 10.81
C ALA A 332 -5.14 16.65 11.10
N LEU A 333 -5.00 15.56 10.35
CA LEU A 333 -3.84 14.67 10.45
C LEU A 333 -2.55 15.31 10.00
N LEU A 334 -2.54 16.05 8.89
CA LEU A 334 -1.36 16.76 8.39
C LEU A 334 -0.79 17.67 9.48
N ARG A 335 -1.66 18.45 10.13
CA ARG A 335 -1.30 19.34 11.25
C ARG A 335 -0.85 18.58 12.49
N LYS A 336 -1.42 17.40 12.75
CA LYS A 336 -1.09 16.56 13.93
C LYS A 336 0.25 15.82 13.77
N LEU A 337 0.52 15.33 12.57
CA LEU A 337 1.69 14.51 12.23
C LEU A 337 2.88 15.35 11.78
N GLY A 338 2.65 16.56 11.27
CA GLY A 338 3.71 17.47 10.81
C GLY A 338 4.35 17.09 9.47
N VAL A 339 3.70 16.22 8.68
CA VAL A 339 4.16 15.86 7.33
C VAL A 339 3.87 16.98 6.33
N GLU A 340 4.64 17.03 5.23
CA GLU A 340 4.44 18.02 4.17
C GLU A 340 3.25 17.66 3.27
N ARG A 341 2.95 16.36 3.13
CA ARG A 341 1.94 15.85 2.20
C ARG A 341 1.19 14.66 2.78
N ILE A 342 -0.14 14.71 2.71
CA ILE A 342 -1.00 13.52 2.86
C ILE A 342 -1.66 13.26 1.51
N GLN A 343 -1.52 12.03 1.01
CA GLN A 343 -2.31 11.53 -0.11
C GLN A 343 -3.28 10.49 0.40
N LEU A 344 -4.56 10.86 0.40
CA LEU A 344 -5.65 9.94 0.62
C LEU A 344 -6.15 9.40 -0.72
N HIS A 345 -6.08 8.09 -0.90
CA HIS A 345 -6.61 7.43 -2.07
C HIS A 345 -7.95 6.75 -1.76
N ASN A 346 -8.98 7.00 -2.58
CA ASN A 346 -10.31 6.41 -2.48
C ASN A 346 -10.80 5.96 -3.87
N LEU A 347 -11.89 5.20 -3.92
CA LEU A 347 -12.53 4.76 -5.15
C LEU A 347 -13.02 5.96 -5.97
N GLY A 348 -12.39 6.15 -7.13
CA GLY A 348 -12.80 7.14 -8.11
C GLY A 348 -12.34 8.57 -7.85
N TYR A 349 -11.66 8.87 -6.73
CA TYR A 349 -11.04 10.17 -6.47
C TYR A 349 -9.99 10.12 -5.38
N TYR A 350 -9.05 11.07 -5.42
CA TYR A 350 -8.03 11.26 -4.40
C TYR A 350 -8.20 12.63 -3.75
N VAL A 351 -7.87 12.71 -2.46
CA VAL A 351 -7.77 13.96 -1.70
C VAL A 351 -6.32 14.12 -1.27
N ILE A 352 -5.68 15.20 -1.68
CA ILE A 352 -4.28 15.49 -1.35
C ILE A 352 -4.22 16.82 -0.62
N VAL A 353 -3.56 16.82 0.54
CA VAL A 353 -3.33 18.03 1.35
C VAL A 353 -1.84 18.28 1.45
N LEU A 354 -1.41 19.51 1.15
CA LEU A 354 0.00 19.92 1.13
C LEU A 354 0.21 21.06 2.10
N SER A 355 1.18 20.96 3.01
CA SER A 355 1.55 22.08 3.89
C SER A 355 2.26 23.18 3.08
N LYS A 356 2.20 24.42 3.56
CA LYS A 356 2.98 25.53 2.99
C LYS A 356 4.17 25.88 3.87
N PRO A 357 5.35 26.17 3.27
CA PRO A 357 5.65 26.06 1.85
C PRO A 357 5.75 24.60 1.38
N TYR A 358 5.38 24.33 0.12
CA TYR A 358 5.58 23.01 -0.52
C TYR A 358 6.56 23.14 -1.68
N GLY A 359 7.46 22.16 -1.82
CA GLY A 359 8.55 22.21 -2.80
C GLY A 359 8.13 22.04 -4.26
N THR A 360 6.92 21.52 -4.52
CA THR A 360 6.40 21.24 -5.86
C THR A 360 5.14 22.06 -6.12
N ALA A 361 4.97 22.59 -7.34
CA ALA A 361 3.75 23.33 -7.69
C ALA A 361 2.51 22.41 -7.60
N PRO A 362 1.38 22.85 -7.01
CA PRO A 362 0.17 22.03 -6.87
C PRO A 362 -0.37 21.44 -8.19
N GLN A 363 -0.15 22.13 -9.31
CA GLN A 363 -0.53 21.64 -10.64
C GLN A 363 0.21 20.36 -11.02
N LEU A 364 1.52 20.30 -10.73
CA LEU A 364 2.34 19.11 -10.98
C LEU A 364 1.94 17.97 -10.03
N VAL A 365 1.53 18.28 -8.80
CA VAL A 365 0.99 17.29 -7.86
C VAL A 365 -0.31 16.67 -8.40
N ARG A 366 -1.22 17.49 -8.93
CA ARG A 366 -2.46 17.01 -9.59
C ARG A 366 -2.14 16.12 -10.79
N GLU A 367 -1.22 16.54 -11.65
CA GLU A 367 -0.82 15.77 -12.83
C GLU A 367 -0.16 14.44 -12.45
N ALA A 368 0.67 14.44 -11.40
CA ALA A 368 1.27 13.23 -10.86
C ALA A 368 0.22 12.28 -10.26
N ALA A 369 -0.80 12.81 -9.58
CA ALA A 369 -1.92 12.03 -9.07
C ALA A 369 -2.77 11.41 -10.21
N LEU A 370 -2.97 12.13 -11.32
CA LEU A 370 -3.61 11.58 -12.53
C LEU A 370 -2.77 10.48 -13.16
N TYR A 371 -1.45 10.65 -13.21
CA TYR A 371 -0.55 9.59 -13.65
C TYR A 371 -0.72 8.34 -12.79
N GLY A 372 -0.68 8.48 -11.46
CA GLY A 372 -0.88 7.34 -10.57
C GLY A 372 -2.25 6.69 -10.67
N SER A 373 -3.30 7.48 -10.91
CA SER A 373 -4.62 6.95 -11.25
C SER A 373 -4.61 6.12 -12.53
N THR A 374 -3.88 6.57 -13.55
CA THR A 374 -3.80 5.88 -14.85
C THR A 374 -3.03 4.57 -14.74
N VAL A 375 -1.93 4.55 -13.97
CA VAL A 375 -1.21 3.31 -13.63
C VAL A 375 -2.12 2.34 -12.91
N ASN A 376 -2.87 2.81 -11.91
CA ASN A 376 -3.81 1.96 -11.18
C ASN A 376 -4.95 1.43 -12.07
N ALA A 377 -5.42 2.23 -13.04
CA ALA A 377 -6.41 1.79 -14.02
C ALA A 377 -5.87 0.67 -14.91
N ALA A 378 -4.63 0.80 -15.40
CA ALA A 378 -3.97 -0.27 -16.16
C ALA A 378 -3.85 -1.53 -15.29
N LYS A 379 -3.42 -1.39 -14.03
CA LYS A 379 -3.33 -2.52 -13.10
C LYS A 379 -4.67 -3.19 -12.84
N ALA A 380 -5.74 -2.42 -12.67
CA ALA A 380 -7.09 -2.94 -12.52
C ALA A 380 -7.51 -3.77 -13.74
N LYS A 381 -7.20 -3.28 -14.95
CA LYS A 381 -7.61 -3.89 -16.22
C LYS A 381 -6.79 -5.13 -16.60
N TYR A 382 -5.48 -5.09 -16.38
CA TYR A 382 -4.55 -6.13 -16.84
C TYR A 382 -4.09 -7.08 -15.71
N GLY A 383 -4.26 -6.68 -14.45
CA GLY A 383 -3.69 -7.37 -13.30
C GLY A 383 -2.17 -7.22 -13.19
N GLY A 384 -1.62 -7.71 -12.09
CA GLY A 384 -0.17 -7.81 -11.90
C GLY A 384 0.57 -6.46 -11.92
N VAL A 385 1.77 -6.49 -12.50
CA VAL A 385 2.67 -5.34 -12.68
C VAL A 385 2.47 -4.82 -14.10
N VAL A 386 2.22 -3.51 -14.25
CA VAL A 386 1.94 -2.92 -15.56
C VAL A 386 3.10 -2.11 -16.12
N ASP A 387 3.35 -2.22 -17.42
CA ASP A 387 4.39 -1.49 -18.13
C ASP A 387 3.90 -0.15 -18.71
N VAL A 388 4.85 0.62 -19.26
CA VAL A 388 4.58 1.94 -19.86
C VAL A 388 3.55 1.86 -20.99
N ASP A 389 3.60 0.83 -21.84
CA ASP A 389 2.69 0.69 -22.98
C ASP A 389 1.25 0.40 -22.51
N GLN A 390 1.10 -0.44 -21.48
CA GLN A 390 -0.18 -0.69 -20.83
C GLN A 390 -0.74 0.57 -20.18
N VAL A 391 0.08 1.39 -19.54
CA VAL A 391 -0.34 2.69 -18.97
C VAL A 391 -0.77 3.66 -20.08
N GLN A 392 0.00 3.75 -21.17
CA GLN A 392 -0.34 4.58 -22.33
C GLN A 392 -1.64 4.14 -22.99
N SER A 393 -1.95 2.84 -23.01
CA SER A 393 -3.22 2.32 -23.53
C SER A 393 -4.46 2.83 -22.76
N MET A 394 -4.27 3.31 -21.52
CA MET A 394 -5.33 3.87 -20.68
C MET A 394 -5.54 5.37 -20.88
N ARG A 395 -4.75 6.04 -21.73
CA ARG A 395 -4.81 7.50 -21.93
C ARG A 395 -6.17 8.03 -22.43
N GLU A 396 -6.98 7.17 -23.04
CA GLU A 396 -8.34 7.49 -23.52
C GLU A 396 -9.43 6.99 -22.57
N TRP A 397 -9.05 6.23 -21.53
CA TRP A 397 -10.01 5.76 -20.55
C TRP A 397 -10.55 6.96 -19.76
N PRO A 398 -11.87 7.09 -19.59
CA PRO A 398 -12.44 8.24 -18.92
C PRO A 398 -12.22 8.16 -17.41
N LEU A 399 -12.01 9.33 -16.78
CA LEU A 399 -12.12 9.49 -15.33
C LEU A 399 -13.56 9.21 -14.87
N SER A 400 -13.72 8.73 -13.64
CA SER A 400 -15.02 8.30 -13.13
C SER A 400 -15.99 9.45 -12.86
N ASP A 401 -17.28 9.18 -13.05
CA ASP A 401 -18.36 10.10 -12.62
C ASP A 401 -18.40 10.28 -11.10
N ILE A 402 -17.97 9.28 -10.34
CA ILE A 402 -17.82 9.35 -8.88
C ILE A 402 -16.87 10.50 -8.53
N GLY A 403 -15.70 10.55 -9.15
CA GLY A 403 -14.71 11.58 -8.86
C GLY A 403 -15.13 12.97 -9.28
N PHE A 404 -15.77 13.11 -10.45
CA PHE A 404 -16.34 14.39 -10.84
C PHE A 404 -17.44 14.86 -9.88
N THR A 405 -18.31 13.96 -9.43
CA THR A 405 -19.35 14.29 -8.45
C THR A 405 -18.74 14.79 -7.14
N GLN A 406 -17.69 14.13 -6.65
CA GLN A 406 -17.00 14.53 -5.41
C GLN A 406 -16.29 15.87 -5.57
N LEU A 407 -15.70 16.11 -6.74
CA LEU A 407 -15.07 17.37 -7.09
C LEU A 407 -16.09 18.53 -7.16
N GLU A 408 -17.28 18.30 -7.71
CA GLU A 408 -18.40 19.27 -7.69
C GLU A 408 -18.89 19.55 -6.27
N LYS A 409 -19.11 18.49 -5.48
CA LYS A 409 -19.51 18.60 -4.06
C LYS A 409 -18.50 19.40 -3.26
N PHE A 410 -17.21 19.16 -3.45
CA PHE A 410 -16.14 19.90 -2.79
C PHE A 410 -16.19 21.40 -3.16
N ALA A 411 -16.28 21.72 -4.46
CA ALA A 411 -16.36 23.09 -4.95
C ALA A 411 -17.65 23.83 -4.53
N ALA A 412 -18.75 23.11 -4.31
CA ALA A 412 -20.04 23.65 -3.92
C ALA A 412 -20.23 23.80 -2.40
N SER A 413 -19.38 23.18 -1.59
CA SER A 413 -19.47 23.25 -0.13
C SER A 413 -19.25 24.68 0.38
N ASP A 414 -20.22 25.19 1.15
CA ASP A 414 -20.13 26.53 1.76
C ASP A 414 -18.93 26.66 2.69
N GLU A 415 -18.59 25.60 3.41
CA GLU A 415 -17.40 25.61 4.27
C GLU A 415 -16.12 25.68 3.45
N VAL A 416 -16.01 24.90 2.38
CA VAL A 416 -14.84 24.94 1.50
C VAL A 416 -14.71 26.33 0.89
N ARG A 417 -15.81 26.94 0.43
CA ARG A 417 -15.81 28.30 -0.13
C ARG A 417 -15.44 29.37 0.89
N ALA A 418 -15.78 29.16 2.16
CA ALA A 418 -15.43 30.08 3.23
C ALA A 418 -13.95 29.95 3.64
N ALA A 419 -13.40 28.73 3.64
CA ALA A 419 -12.05 28.45 4.11
C ALA A 419 -10.97 28.51 3.02
N LEU A 420 -11.32 28.23 1.77
CA LEU A 420 -10.39 28.02 0.67
C LEU A 420 -10.74 28.83 -0.57
N LYS A 421 -9.70 29.34 -1.23
CA LYS A 421 -9.81 29.98 -2.54
C LYS A 421 -9.47 28.96 -3.62
N GLN A 422 -10.38 28.71 -4.56
CA GLN A 422 -10.05 27.93 -5.74
C GLN A 422 -9.08 28.71 -6.64
N VAL A 423 -7.92 28.12 -6.95
CA VAL A 423 -6.89 28.74 -7.81
C VAL A 423 -6.79 28.08 -9.18
N ASP A 424 -7.19 26.81 -9.27
CA ASP A 424 -7.30 26.07 -10.51
C ASP A 424 -8.31 24.92 -10.34
N GLU A 425 -8.67 24.24 -11.42
CA GLU A 425 -9.57 23.10 -11.38
C GLU A 425 -8.96 21.95 -10.55
N GLY A 426 -9.67 21.52 -9.51
CA GLY A 426 -9.16 20.53 -8.56
C GLY A 426 -8.13 21.05 -7.57
N ILE A 427 -7.87 22.37 -7.50
CA ILE A 427 -6.84 22.95 -6.63
C ILE A 427 -7.38 24.17 -5.87
N TRP A 428 -7.28 24.08 -4.55
CA TRP A 428 -7.68 25.11 -3.61
C TRP A 428 -6.52 25.52 -2.72
N GLU A 429 -6.54 26.78 -2.33
CA GLU A 429 -5.51 27.45 -1.56
C GLU A 429 -6.08 27.99 -0.25
N ALA A 430 -5.39 27.68 0.85
CA ALA A 430 -5.52 28.36 2.13
C ALA A 430 -4.24 29.14 2.44
N GLU A 431 -4.19 29.83 3.58
CA GLU A 431 -2.96 30.50 4.05
C GLU A 431 -1.83 29.49 4.31
N ASP A 432 -2.13 28.40 5.02
CA ASP A 432 -1.14 27.44 5.54
C ASP A 432 -1.05 26.13 4.73
N HIS A 433 -1.93 25.90 3.76
CA HIS A 433 -1.94 24.65 2.99
C HIS A 433 -2.58 24.78 1.60
N TRP A 434 -2.43 23.73 0.80
CA TRP A 434 -3.20 23.47 -0.41
C TRP A 434 -4.10 22.26 -0.22
N ALA A 435 -5.26 22.27 -0.86
CA ALA A 435 -6.16 21.12 -0.94
C ALA A 435 -6.40 20.79 -2.41
N LEU A 436 -6.23 19.51 -2.76
CA LEU A 436 -6.46 19.01 -4.10
C LEU A 436 -7.50 17.89 -4.04
N VAL A 437 -8.44 17.93 -4.98
CA VAL A 437 -9.37 16.84 -5.25
C VAL A 437 -9.17 16.43 -6.69
N VAL A 438 -8.79 15.18 -6.89
CA VAL A 438 -8.37 14.66 -8.21
C VAL A 438 -9.30 13.49 -8.56
N PRO A 439 -10.16 13.60 -9.60
CA PRO A 439 -10.93 12.47 -10.07
C PRO A 439 -9.99 11.36 -10.54
N ALA A 440 -10.36 10.12 -10.28
CA ALA A 440 -9.61 8.93 -10.63
C ALA A 440 -10.43 8.01 -11.54
N HIS A 441 -9.74 7.18 -12.32
CA HIS A 441 -10.35 6.12 -13.10
C HIS A 441 -11.01 5.08 -12.19
N VAL A 442 -12.13 4.53 -12.65
CA VAL A 442 -12.74 3.31 -12.11
C VAL A 442 -12.88 2.34 -13.26
N VAL A 443 -12.27 1.18 -13.13
CA VAL A 443 -12.34 0.09 -14.10
C VAL A 443 -13.42 -0.87 -13.62
N PRO A 444 -14.49 -1.11 -14.41
CA PRO A 444 -15.48 -2.12 -14.07
C PRO A 444 -14.82 -3.50 -14.13
N ASP A 445 -15.18 -4.37 -13.19
CA ASP A 445 -14.73 -5.77 -13.11
C ASP A 445 -13.18 -5.92 -13.15
N PRO A 446 -12.46 -5.38 -12.14
CA PRO A 446 -11.01 -5.43 -12.12
C PRO A 446 -10.49 -6.87 -12.02
N VAL A 447 -9.42 -7.18 -12.76
CA VAL A 447 -8.73 -8.48 -12.73
C VAL A 447 -8.10 -8.74 -11.37
N SER A 448 -7.62 -7.69 -10.69
CA SER A 448 -7.09 -7.78 -9.33
C SER A 448 -7.22 -6.44 -8.62
N THR A 449 -7.40 -6.49 -7.29
CA THR A 449 -7.41 -5.31 -6.42
C THR A 449 -6.22 -5.27 -5.45
N VAL A 450 -5.31 -6.26 -5.51
CA VAL A 450 -4.19 -6.38 -4.57
C VAL A 450 -3.09 -5.37 -4.92
N GLY A 451 -2.60 -4.64 -3.90
CA GLY A 451 -1.52 -3.66 -4.05
C GLY A 451 -1.89 -2.42 -4.87
N MET A 452 -3.19 -2.09 -4.97
CA MET A 452 -3.65 -0.88 -5.66
C MET A 452 -3.24 0.40 -4.92
N GLY A 453 -3.41 0.47 -3.60
CA GLY A 453 -2.96 1.61 -2.78
C GLY A 453 -1.46 1.88 -2.98
N ASP A 454 -0.63 0.84 -2.79
CA ASP A 454 0.80 0.88 -3.04
C ASP A 454 1.15 1.41 -4.44
N THR A 455 0.39 0.99 -5.46
CA THR A 455 0.57 1.41 -6.85
C THR A 455 0.21 2.88 -7.03
N ILE A 456 -0.92 3.33 -6.48
CA ILE A 456 -1.39 4.72 -6.56
C ILE A 456 -0.38 5.65 -5.88
N SER A 457 -0.05 5.39 -4.62
CA SER A 457 0.83 6.24 -3.81
C SER A 457 2.22 6.33 -4.43
N SER A 458 2.82 5.19 -4.80
CA SER A 458 4.19 5.17 -5.32
C SER A 458 4.32 5.82 -6.69
N SER A 459 3.44 5.48 -7.64
CA SER A 459 3.50 6.06 -8.98
C SER A 459 3.16 7.55 -8.99
N SER A 460 2.24 8.00 -8.13
CA SER A 460 1.96 9.43 -7.96
C SER A 460 3.18 10.17 -7.45
N TYR A 461 3.78 9.70 -6.34
CA TYR A 461 4.86 10.45 -5.71
C TYR A 461 6.18 10.37 -6.48
N ALA A 462 6.50 9.23 -7.11
CA ALA A 462 7.66 9.13 -7.99
C ALA A 462 7.56 10.07 -9.19
N ARG A 463 6.36 10.21 -9.77
CA ARG A 463 6.11 11.16 -10.86
C ARG A 463 6.18 12.60 -10.37
N GLU A 464 5.65 12.89 -9.19
CA GLU A 464 5.72 14.21 -8.57
C GLU A 464 7.17 14.67 -8.39
N VAL A 465 8.03 13.82 -7.83
CA VAL A 465 9.47 14.09 -7.65
C VAL A 465 10.16 14.32 -9.00
N GLN A 466 9.86 13.51 -10.01
CA GLN A 466 10.39 13.70 -11.36
C GLN A 466 9.99 15.05 -11.96
N LEU A 467 8.72 15.43 -11.86
CA LEU A 467 8.21 16.69 -12.38
C LEU A 467 8.80 17.88 -11.63
N GLY A 468 8.91 17.80 -10.30
CA GLY A 468 9.55 18.83 -9.47
C GLY A 468 11.01 19.07 -9.86
N ALA A 469 11.78 18.00 -10.10
CA ALA A 469 13.18 18.10 -10.50
C ALA A 469 13.38 18.75 -11.88
N LEU A 470 12.42 18.62 -12.81
CA LEU A 470 12.49 19.24 -14.14
C LEU A 470 12.23 20.75 -14.13
N VAL A 471 11.61 21.28 -13.07
CA VAL A 471 11.17 22.67 -12.97
C VAL A 471 11.97 23.45 -11.92
N ALA A 472 12.68 22.75 -11.02
CA ALA A 472 13.64 23.38 -10.13
C ALA A 472 14.75 24.06 -10.96
N PRO A 473 15.09 25.35 -10.69
CA PRO A 473 16.25 25.95 -11.30
C PRO A 473 17.47 25.10 -10.91
N HIS A 474 18.23 24.61 -11.89
CA HIS A 474 19.55 24.02 -11.62
C HIS A 474 20.36 25.09 -10.89
N VAL A 475 20.58 24.88 -9.59
CA VAL A 475 21.45 25.74 -8.77
C VAL A 475 22.89 25.47 -9.11
#